data_AF-A0A914TFE8-F1
#
_entry.id   AF-A0A914TFE8-F1
#
_cell.length_a   1.000
_cell.length_b   1.000
_cell.length_c   1.000
_cell.angle_alpha   90.00
_cell.angle_beta   90.00
_cell.angle_gamma   90.00
#
_symmetry.space_group_name_H-M   'P 1'
#
loop_
_entity.id
_entity.type
_entity.pdbx_description
1 polymer ?
#
loop_
_entity_poly.entity_id
_entity_poly.type
_entity_poly.pdbx_seq_one_letter_code
_entity_poly.pdbx_strand_id
1 'polypeptide(L)'
;MSIKDQSLKSYICKDYTQQDEFLKKYPDYDGRGILIAIIDATIADISLPGMQKTTNGLSKIVDCFDFSCERYIDISTVKEVDFNNTLFGLSGLKLKV
;
A
#
# COMPACT_ATOMS: atom_id res chain seq x y z
N MET A 1 -2.11 -17.57 -14.73
CA MET A 1 -1.88 -16.69 -15.88
C MET A 1 -0.74 -15.75 -15.50
N SER A 2 0.48 -16.03 -15.95
CA SER A 2 1.67 -15.26 -15.55
C SER A 2 1.65 -13.92 -16.28
N ILE A 3 1.50 -12.83 -15.53
CA ILE A 3 1.60 -11.47 -16.07
C ILE A 3 3.08 -11.25 -16.43
N LYS A 4 3.42 -11.59 -17.67
CA LYS A 4 4.70 -11.23 -18.27
C LYS A 4 4.73 -9.71 -18.39
N ASP A 5 5.56 -9.09 -17.56
CA ASP A 5 6.30 -7.83 -17.80
C ASP A 5 5.78 -6.97 -18.97
N GLN A 6 4.56 -6.44 -18.84
CA GLN A 6 4.13 -5.34 -19.68
C GLN A 6 4.84 -4.11 -19.14
N SER A 7 5.82 -3.61 -19.90
CA SER A 7 6.60 -2.46 -19.48
C SER A 7 5.64 -1.32 -19.11
N LEU A 8 5.73 -0.81 -17.88
CA LEU A 8 4.92 0.32 -17.37
C LEU A 8 4.92 1.56 -18.30
N LYS A 9 5.85 1.64 -19.25
CA LYS A 9 5.85 2.62 -20.34
C LYS A 9 4.55 2.67 -21.15
N SER A 10 3.78 1.57 -21.24
CA SER A 10 2.55 1.57 -22.05
C SER A 10 1.38 2.31 -21.41
N TYR A 11 1.38 2.52 -20.09
CA TYR A 11 0.24 3.09 -19.36
C TYR A 11 0.42 4.56 -18.97
N ILE A 12 1.66 5.07 -18.97
CA ILE A 12 1.97 6.47 -18.63
C ILE A 12 2.74 7.08 -19.80
N CYS A 13 2.15 8.09 -20.46
CA CYS A 13 2.79 8.79 -21.57
C CYS A 13 3.88 9.75 -21.07
N LYS A 14 5.10 9.23 -20.97
CA LYS A 14 6.28 10.00 -20.52
C LYS A 14 6.94 10.80 -21.63
N ASP A 15 6.77 10.35 -22.88
CA ASP A 15 7.42 10.97 -24.04
C ASP A 15 6.86 12.37 -24.31
N TYR A 16 5.54 12.53 -24.25
CA TYR A 16 4.89 13.83 -24.46
C TYR A 16 5.27 14.85 -23.37
N THR A 17 5.44 14.39 -22.14
CA THR A 17 5.84 15.25 -21.00
C THR A 17 7.34 15.46 -20.92
N GLN A 18 8.14 14.81 -21.78
CA GLN A 18 9.60 14.85 -21.79
C GLN A 18 10.23 14.51 -20.43
N GLN A 19 9.55 13.68 -19.62
CA GLN A 19 9.99 13.33 -18.26
C GLN A 19 11.39 12.70 -18.29
N ASP A 20 11.63 11.79 -19.23
CA ASP A 20 12.89 11.07 -19.36
C ASP A 20 14.05 12.03 -19.72
N GLU A 21 13.82 13.00 -20.60
CA GLU A 21 14.83 14.01 -20.96
C GLU A 21 15.12 14.99 -19.81
N PHE A 22 14.08 15.36 -19.05
CA PHE A 22 14.24 16.20 -17.86
C PHE A 22 15.13 15.52 -16.82
N LEU A 23 14.90 14.24 -16.53
CA LEU A 23 15.72 13.48 -15.58
C LEU A 23 17.15 13.22 -16.07
N LYS A 24 17.36 13.06 -17.39
CA LYS A 24 18.73 12.99 -17.95
C LYS A 24 19.51 14.29 -17.70
N LYS A 25 18.84 15.44 -17.84
CA LYS A 25 19.46 16.75 -17.62
C LYS A 25 19.67 17.07 -16.14
N TYR A 26 18.76 16.62 -15.27
CA TYR A 26 18.81 16.85 -13.83
C TYR A 26 18.63 15.53 -13.05
N PRO A 27 19.69 14.71 -12.92
CA PRO A 27 19.59 13.36 -12.36
C PRO A 27 19.10 13.29 -10.92
N ASP A 28 19.35 14.34 -10.13
CA ASP A 28 18.94 14.39 -8.71
C ASP A 28 17.50 14.87 -8.50
N TYR A 29 16.77 15.21 -9.58
CA TYR A 29 15.42 15.76 -9.52
C TYR A 29 14.38 14.63 -9.69
N ASP A 30 14.63 13.51 -9.03
CA ASP A 30 13.83 12.28 -9.09
C ASP A 30 12.70 12.22 -8.04
N GLY A 31 12.52 13.30 -7.28
CA GLY A 31 11.52 13.41 -6.21
C GLY A 31 12.02 12.99 -4.83
N ARG A 32 13.29 12.64 -4.66
CA ARG A 32 13.88 12.38 -3.33
C ARG A 32 13.68 13.58 -2.39
N GLY A 33 13.29 13.31 -1.14
CA GLY A 33 13.03 14.34 -0.14
C GLY A 33 11.67 15.05 -0.27
N ILE A 34 10.84 14.68 -1.24
CA ILE A 34 9.48 15.20 -1.40
C ILE A 34 8.47 14.17 -0.89
N LEU A 35 7.54 14.62 -0.05
CA LEU A 35 6.40 13.83 0.41
C LEU A 35 5.16 14.20 -0.40
N ILE A 36 4.49 13.19 -0.96
CA ILE A 36 3.26 13.35 -1.74
C ILE A 36 2.15 12.61 -1.01
N ALA A 37 1.06 13.31 -0.69
CA ALA A 37 -0.17 12.70 -0.21
C ALA A 37 -1.12 12.46 -1.41
N ILE A 38 -1.67 11.26 -1.50
CA ILE A 38 -2.64 10.88 -2.53
C ILE A 38 -3.96 10.57 -1.83
N ILE A 39 -5.01 11.30 -2.19
CA ILE A 39 -6.38 11.05 -1.73
C ILE A 39 -7.15 10.59 -2.97
N ASP A 40 -7.43 9.30 -3.04
CA ASP A 40 -8.14 8.65 -4.13
C ASP A 40 -9.19 7.71 -3.53
N ALA A 41 -10.30 7.50 -4.24
CA ALA A 41 -11.45 6.74 -3.77
C ALA A 41 -11.21 5.21 -3.78
N THR A 42 -10.11 4.75 -4.39
CA THR A 42 -9.73 3.34 -4.38
C THR A 42 -8.40 3.16 -3.64
N ILE A 43 -8.29 2.09 -2.84
CA ILE A 43 -6.99 1.65 -2.35
C ILE A 43 -6.14 1.33 -3.58
N ALA A 44 -5.19 2.21 -3.87
CA ALA A 44 -4.10 1.90 -4.78
C ALA A 44 -3.39 0.67 -4.23
N ASP A 45 -3.15 -0.33 -5.08
CA ASP A 45 -2.44 -1.54 -4.67
C ASP A 45 -0.99 -1.19 -4.28
N ILE A 46 -0.78 -0.96 -2.98
CA ILE A 46 0.52 -0.64 -2.40
C ILE A 46 1.51 -1.80 -2.51
N SER A 47 1.04 -3.01 -2.84
CA SER A 47 1.89 -4.19 -3.04
C SER A 47 2.55 -4.23 -4.42
N LEU A 48 2.18 -3.31 -5.33
CA LEU A 48 2.77 -3.25 -6.66
C LEU A 48 4.30 -3.03 -6.60
N PRO A 49 5.09 -3.71 -7.45
CA PRO A 49 6.55 -3.59 -7.45
C PRO A 49 7.06 -2.13 -7.56
N GLY A 50 6.38 -1.28 -8.31
CA GLY A 50 6.72 0.15 -8.48
C GLY A 50 6.42 1.04 -7.27
N MET A 51 5.76 0.49 -6.24
CA MET A 51 5.40 1.18 -5.00
C MET A 51 6.22 0.72 -3.79
N GLN A 52 7.19 -0.19 -3.98
CA GLN A 52 7.96 -0.75 -2.86
C GLN A 52 9.10 0.16 -2.40
N LYS A 53 9.93 0.65 -3.34
CA LYS A 53 11.20 1.29 -3.03
C LYS A 53 11.37 2.62 -3.77
N THR A 54 12.00 3.57 -3.10
CA THR A 54 12.52 4.81 -3.69
C THR A 54 13.84 4.55 -4.42
N THR A 55 14.33 5.54 -5.17
CA THR A 55 15.66 5.48 -5.84
C THR A 55 16.82 5.25 -4.86
N ASN A 56 16.65 5.63 -3.60
CA ASN A 56 17.63 5.41 -2.53
C ASN A 56 17.43 4.09 -1.77
N GLY A 57 16.52 3.21 -2.22
CA GLY A 57 16.25 1.91 -1.57
C GLY A 57 15.41 1.97 -0.29
N LEU A 58 14.92 3.15 0.10
CA LEU A 58 14.00 3.32 1.24
C LEU A 58 12.56 2.93 0.85
N SER A 59 11.71 2.61 1.84
CA SER A 59 10.28 2.38 1.60
C SER A 59 9.65 3.61 0.94
N LYS A 60 8.86 3.41 -0.12
CA LYS A 60 8.18 4.50 -0.82
C LYS A 60 6.87 4.91 -0.12
N ILE A 61 6.19 3.96 0.50
CA ILE A 61 4.97 4.22 1.28
C ILE A 61 5.39 4.53 2.72
N VAL A 62 4.98 5.71 3.18
CA VAL A 62 5.12 6.13 4.58
C VAL A 62 3.91 5.66 5.37
N ASP A 63 2.71 5.92 4.83
CA ASP A 63 1.45 5.53 5.47
C ASP A 63 0.33 5.32 4.44
N CYS A 64 -0.70 4.58 4.81
CA CYS A 64 -1.87 4.30 3.99
C CYS A 64 -3.11 4.15 4.87
N PHE A 65 -4.09 5.04 4.67
CA PHE A 65 -5.32 5.08 5.45
C PHE A 65 -6.54 4.81 4.58
N ASP A 66 -7.42 3.93 5.05
CA ASP A 66 -8.76 3.75 4.49
C ASP A 66 -9.74 4.68 5.22
N PHE A 67 -10.16 5.76 4.54
CA PHE A 67 -11.11 6.73 5.08
C PHE A 67 -12.59 6.35 4.85
N SER A 68 -12.87 5.23 4.18
CA SER A 68 -14.25 4.82 3.87
C SER A 68 -15.03 4.37 5.10
N CYS A 69 -14.33 3.96 6.17
CA CYS A 69 -14.90 3.34 7.37
C CYS A 69 -15.71 2.04 7.11
N GLU A 70 -15.76 1.53 5.88
CA GLU A 70 -16.56 0.35 5.52
C GLU A 70 -16.07 -0.93 6.23
N ARG A 71 -14.79 -0.96 6.61
CA ARG A 71 -14.13 -2.10 7.26
C ARG A 71 -13.87 -1.88 8.76
N TYR A 72 -14.56 -0.93 9.38
CA TYR A 72 -14.43 -0.69 10.81
C TYR A 72 -14.96 -1.89 11.62
N ILE A 73 -14.11 -2.45 12.48
CA ILE A 73 -14.46 -3.52 13.42
C ILE A 73 -14.26 -2.99 14.83
N ASP A 74 -15.32 -3.00 15.62
CA ASP A 74 -15.24 -2.65 17.04
C ASP A 74 -14.54 -3.78 17.82
N ILE A 75 -13.36 -3.48 18.35
CA ILE A 75 -12.53 -4.37 19.17
C ILE A 75 -12.53 -3.97 20.66
N SER A 76 -13.49 -3.14 21.09
CA SER A 76 -13.61 -2.67 22.47
C SER A 76 -13.95 -3.78 23.48
N THR A 77 -14.51 -4.90 23.02
CA THR A 77 -14.90 -6.01 23.89
C THR A 77 -13.68 -6.81 24.33
N VAL A 78 -13.38 -6.78 25.64
CA VAL A 78 -12.34 -7.59 26.26
C VAL A 78 -12.96 -8.85 26.87
N LYS A 79 -12.38 -10.02 26.59
CA LYS A 79 -12.76 -11.30 27.20
C LYS A 79 -11.53 -12.05 27.67
N GLU A 80 -11.64 -12.71 28.81
CA GLU A 80 -10.64 -13.64 29.31
C GLU A 80 -10.78 -15.01 28.64
N VAL A 81 -9.65 -15.69 28.45
CA VAL A 81 -9.62 -17.08 27.97
C VAL A 81 -10.04 -18.04 29.08
N ASP A 82 -10.69 -19.14 28.71
CA ASP A 82 -11.04 -20.19 29.66
C ASP A 82 -9.80 -21.00 30.12
N PHE A 83 -10.00 -21.89 31.10
CA PHE A 83 -8.96 -22.78 31.63
C PHE A 83 -8.35 -23.74 30.60
N ASN A 84 -8.94 -23.86 29.41
CA ASN A 84 -8.46 -24.68 28.30
C ASN A 84 -7.84 -23.82 27.18
N ASN A 85 -7.43 -22.58 27.46
CA ASN A 85 -6.92 -21.62 26.47
C ASN A 85 -7.87 -21.41 25.29
N THR A 86 -9.16 -21.27 25.59
CA THR A 86 -10.18 -21.16 24.58
C THR A 86 -11.10 -19.94 24.79
N LEU A 87 -11.57 -19.37 23.68
CA LEU A 87 -12.56 -18.29 23.64
C LEU A 87 -13.71 -18.64 22.70
N PHE A 88 -14.92 -18.11 22.94
CA PHE A 88 -16.01 -18.14 21.96
C PHE A 88 -16.00 -16.84 21.15
N GLY A 89 -15.80 -16.96 19.84
CA GLY A 89 -15.88 -15.85 18.90
C GLY A 89 -17.32 -15.37 18.66
N LEU A 90 -17.49 -14.26 17.93
CA LEU A 90 -18.81 -13.71 17.58
C LEU A 90 -19.67 -14.68 16.75
N SER A 91 -19.03 -15.59 16.02
CA SER A 91 -19.69 -16.67 15.27
C SER A 91 -20.19 -17.82 16.16
N GLY A 92 -19.90 -17.80 17.47
CA GLY A 92 -20.13 -18.92 18.37
C GLY A 92 -19.12 -20.06 18.22
N LEU A 93 -18.14 -19.93 17.30
CA LEU A 93 -17.08 -20.91 17.15
C LEU A 93 -16.06 -20.82 18.29
N LYS A 94 -15.59 -21.99 18.67
CA LYS A 94 -14.58 -22.18 19.72
C LYS A 94 -13.19 -21.87 19.13
N LEU A 95 -12.57 -20.78 19.57
CA LEU A 95 -11.25 -20.28 19.13
C LEU A 95 -10.18 -20.69 20.13
N LYS A 96 -9.21 -21.51 19.71
CA LYS A 96 -8.04 -21.85 20.53
C LYS A 96 -7.01 -20.73 20.43
N VAL A 97 -6.53 -20.27 21.58
CA VAL A 97 -5.48 -19.24 21.72
C VAL A 97 -4.14 -19.91 22.00
#